data_AF-A0A2S7N0P4-F1
#
_entry.id   AF-A0A2S7N0P4-F1
#
_cell.length_a   1.000
_cell.length_b   1.000
_cell.length_c   1.000
_cell.angle_alpha   90.00
_cell.angle_beta   90.00
_cell.angle_gamma   90.00
#
_symmetry.space_group_name_H-M   'P 1'
#
loop_
_entity.id
_entity.type
_entity.pdbx_description
1 polymer ?
#
loop_
_entity_poly.entity_id
_entity_poly.type
_entity_poly.pdbx_seq_one_letter_code
_entity_poly.pdbx_strand_id
1 'polypeptide(L)'
;MKKSFIALNTALLIGFGSLAAIPSASAEKDPAKQAAVDNAQASLDKVQAEIAALNKRIKQVDQAVKDNQAMISSTEKEINSKKKQVKQLETEVAELEKRIEERNEILKQRAVTYQQTNGDASYLEVLLGSSSFGDFIERVGAVSTIVKADRKLMQEAQEDQEALEKKKETVTNTLADLNDKKTELVGMQADILEQQKQNETLKATLKDKEAESKRQLAEAEAQNIDIVVQEVTEEAVNAAAVTTVANASSTSSETTKKDETKKENSPSSSSSSSKPSSSKPSSSSSSSSTSSSKSIQKVVSAGYKYIGNSVYVFGGGRTASDIAAGRFDCSGFVSWAFRQGGYSVPASTSALVSAGTKVSYSNIQVGDMVFFNTYKTNGHVGIYVGNGKFIGSQNSTGVAVADMSSGYWKKTFSGLVVRVR
;
A
#
# COMPACT_ATOMS: atom_id res chain seq x y z
N MET A 1 -6.99 -11.88 25.28
CA MET A 1 -7.81 -10.95 26.08
C MET A 1 -8.71 -10.18 25.11
N LYS A 2 -10.01 -10.49 25.10
CA LYS A 2 -11.00 -9.99 24.13
C LYS A 2 -12.11 -9.27 24.89
N LYS A 3 -12.62 -8.19 24.29
CA LYS A 3 -13.87 -7.45 24.56
C LYS A 3 -13.85 -6.44 25.72
N SER A 4 -13.39 -5.22 25.42
CA SER A 4 -13.79 -3.99 26.12
C SER A 4 -13.29 -2.79 25.30
N PHE A 5 -14.01 -2.35 24.26
CA PHE A 5 -13.64 -1.09 23.56
C PHE A 5 -14.80 -0.40 22.80
N ILE A 6 -16.06 -0.80 22.99
CA ILE A 6 -17.19 -0.28 22.16
C ILE A 6 -18.28 0.44 22.98
N ALA A 7 -18.14 0.58 24.31
CA ALA A 7 -19.22 1.11 25.14
C ALA A 7 -19.14 2.61 25.49
N LEU A 8 -18.17 3.37 24.97
CA LEU A 8 -17.93 4.75 25.43
C LEU A 8 -18.44 5.86 24.49
N ASN A 9 -18.75 5.56 23.22
CA ASN A 9 -19.31 6.56 22.31
C ASN A 9 -20.73 6.99 22.69
N THR A 10 -21.51 6.11 23.34
CA THR A 10 -22.90 6.42 23.72
C THR A 10 -22.97 7.28 24.98
N ALA A 11 -22.04 7.11 25.93
CA ALA A 11 -22.05 7.89 27.17
C ALA A 11 -21.67 9.36 26.95
N LEU A 12 -20.79 9.64 25.98
CA LEU A 12 -20.34 11.00 25.68
C LEU A 12 -21.42 11.85 24.96
N LEU A 13 -22.24 11.21 24.12
CA LEU A 13 -23.37 11.85 23.43
C LEU A 13 -24.55 12.16 24.37
N ILE A 14 -24.73 11.37 25.44
CA ILE A 14 -25.83 11.57 26.40
C ILE A 14 -25.57 12.76 27.34
N GLY A 15 -24.31 13.11 27.63
CA GLY A 15 -23.97 14.28 28.46
C GLY A 15 -24.31 15.64 27.80
N PHE A 16 -24.41 15.70 26.48
CA PHE A 16 -24.72 16.95 25.76
C PHE A 16 -26.20 17.31 25.72
N GLY A 17 -27.11 16.34 25.84
CA GLY A 17 -28.55 16.60 25.86
C GLY A 17 -28.99 17.44 27.08
N SER A 18 -28.21 17.40 28.16
CA SER A 18 -28.45 18.19 29.37
C SER A 18 -27.90 19.62 29.34
N LEU A 19 -26.96 19.94 28.43
CA LEU A 19 -26.42 21.30 28.28
C LEU A 19 -27.36 22.22 27.47
N ALA A 20 -28.14 21.66 26.55
CA ALA A 20 -29.06 22.42 25.69
C ALA A 20 -30.44 22.69 26.33
N ALA A 21 -30.72 22.11 27.50
CA ALA A 21 -32.04 22.13 28.13
C ALA A 21 -32.07 23.03 29.39
N ILE A 22 -31.77 24.31 29.24
CA ILE A 22 -32.10 25.32 30.26
C ILE A 22 -33.29 26.15 29.73
N PRO A 23 -34.42 26.23 30.44
CA PRO A 23 -35.51 27.13 30.10
C PRO A 23 -35.01 28.57 30.12
N SER A 24 -35.34 29.35 29.10
CA SER A 24 -34.95 30.75 28.97
C SER A 24 -35.71 31.58 30.02
N ALA A 25 -35.07 31.83 31.17
CA ALA A 25 -35.44 32.93 32.04
C ALA A 25 -34.61 34.15 31.67
N SER A 26 -35.24 35.32 31.64
CA SER A 26 -34.65 36.56 31.11
C SER A 26 -33.62 37.16 32.08
N ALA A 27 -32.37 36.70 31.99
CA ALA A 27 -31.21 37.40 32.54
C ALA A 27 -30.16 37.60 31.44
N GLU A 28 -29.47 38.74 31.46
CA GLU A 28 -28.52 39.17 30.44
C GLU A 28 -27.30 38.23 30.43
N LYS A 29 -27.28 37.28 29.49
CA LYS A 29 -26.20 36.29 29.33
C LYS A 29 -24.87 37.00 29.11
N ASP A 30 -23.88 36.76 29.97
CA ASP A 30 -22.50 37.20 29.74
C ASP A 30 -21.97 36.61 28.41
N PRO A 31 -21.79 37.43 27.35
CA PRO A 31 -21.40 36.94 26.04
C PRO A 31 -20.03 36.27 26.03
N ALA A 32 -19.15 36.57 27.00
CA ALA A 32 -17.85 35.93 27.12
C ALA A 32 -17.95 34.47 27.60
N LYS A 33 -18.90 34.16 28.50
CA LYS A 33 -19.10 32.81 29.03
C LYS A 33 -19.81 31.89 28.03
N GLN A 34 -20.81 32.40 27.29
CA GLN A 34 -21.44 31.64 26.21
C GLN A 34 -20.44 31.30 25.09
N ALA A 35 -19.58 32.26 24.71
CA ALA A 35 -18.53 32.02 23.72
C ALA A 35 -17.50 30.95 24.19
N ALA A 36 -17.25 30.83 25.50
CA ALA A 36 -16.37 29.78 26.04
C ALA A 36 -16.99 28.38 25.88
N VAL A 37 -18.29 28.23 26.16
CA VAL A 37 -19.03 26.97 25.97
C VAL A 37 -19.08 26.57 24.49
N ASP A 38 -19.36 27.51 23.60
CA ASP A 38 -19.40 27.25 22.15
C ASP A 38 -18.02 26.83 21.60
N ASN A 39 -16.94 27.46 22.10
CA ASN A 39 -15.58 27.08 21.74
C ASN A 39 -15.19 25.69 22.28
N ALA A 40 -15.60 25.36 23.51
CA ALA A 40 -15.38 24.04 24.10
C ALA A 40 -16.12 22.95 23.31
N GLN A 41 -17.36 23.21 22.87
CA GLN A 41 -18.12 22.32 21.99
C GLN A 41 -17.39 22.05 20.67
N ALA A 42 -16.95 23.11 19.99
CA ALA A 42 -16.26 22.98 18.70
C ALA A 42 -14.93 22.21 18.83
N SER A 43 -14.19 22.40 19.93
CA SER A 43 -13.00 21.60 20.24
C SER A 43 -13.34 20.13 20.43
N LEU A 44 -14.42 19.84 21.16
CA LEU A 44 -14.83 18.48 21.48
C LEU A 44 -15.32 17.73 20.23
N ASP A 45 -16.08 18.39 19.34
CA ASP A 45 -16.49 17.84 18.05
C ASP A 45 -15.28 17.49 17.17
N LYS A 46 -14.26 18.36 17.16
CA LYS A 46 -13.00 18.11 16.45
C LYS A 46 -12.26 16.90 17.03
N VAL A 47 -12.15 16.80 18.35
CA VAL A 47 -11.50 15.65 19.01
C VAL A 47 -12.28 14.36 18.75
N GLN A 48 -13.61 14.38 18.77
CA GLN A 48 -14.43 13.22 18.39
C GLN A 48 -14.20 12.80 16.94
N ALA A 49 -14.12 13.75 16.01
CA ALA A 49 -13.80 13.45 14.61
C ALA A 49 -12.39 12.82 14.46
N GLU A 50 -11.40 13.31 15.20
CA GLU A 50 -10.05 12.72 15.25
C GLU A 50 -10.07 11.29 15.82
N ILE A 51 -10.82 11.04 16.90
CA ILE A 51 -11.00 9.70 17.49
C ILE A 51 -11.66 8.75 16.49
N ALA A 52 -12.71 9.19 15.78
CA ALA A 52 -13.38 8.40 14.76
C ALA A 52 -12.42 8.05 13.60
N ALA A 53 -11.62 9.01 13.15
CA ALA A 53 -10.61 8.80 12.11
C ALA A 53 -9.50 7.83 12.56
N LEU A 54 -9.00 7.97 13.79
CA LEU A 54 -8.01 7.06 14.38
C LEU A 54 -8.54 5.63 14.51
N ASN A 55 -9.78 5.47 15.01
CA ASN A 55 -10.44 4.16 15.11
C ASN A 55 -10.57 3.47 13.75
N LYS A 56 -10.99 4.23 12.72
CA LYS A 56 -11.05 3.73 11.35
C LYS A 56 -9.67 3.29 10.86
N ARG A 57 -8.64 4.10 11.11
CA ARG A 57 -7.26 3.78 10.70
C ARG A 57 -6.73 2.52 11.39
N ILE A 58 -6.91 2.40 12.70
CA ILE A 58 -6.52 1.22 13.50
C ILE A 58 -7.18 -0.04 12.93
N LYS A 59 -8.49 0.00 12.66
CA LYS A 59 -9.22 -1.14 12.09
C LYS A 59 -8.68 -1.55 10.71
N GLN A 60 -8.34 -0.58 9.86
CA GLN A 60 -7.76 -0.85 8.55
C GLN A 60 -6.36 -1.48 8.66
N VAL A 61 -5.52 -0.98 9.57
CA VAL A 61 -4.18 -1.52 9.81
C VAL A 61 -4.25 -2.93 10.41
N ASP A 62 -5.13 -3.17 11.40
CA ASP A 62 -5.37 -4.49 11.97
C ASP A 62 -5.77 -5.53 10.90
N GLN A 63 -6.64 -5.13 9.98
CA GLN A 63 -7.04 -6.00 8.89
C GLN A 63 -5.89 -6.24 7.91
N ALA A 64 -5.15 -5.20 7.53
CA ALA A 64 -3.99 -5.34 6.67
C ALA A 64 -2.92 -6.28 7.26
N VAL A 65 -2.65 -6.19 8.57
CA VAL A 65 -1.74 -7.10 9.27
C VAL A 65 -2.21 -8.55 9.17
N LYS A 66 -3.51 -8.82 9.38
CA LYS A 66 -4.07 -10.18 9.24
C LYS A 66 -3.94 -10.72 7.82
N ASP A 67 -4.22 -9.88 6.83
CA ASP A 67 -4.16 -10.28 5.43
C ASP A 67 -2.71 -10.55 5.00
N ASN A 68 -1.77 -9.70 5.44
CA ASN A 68 -0.34 -9.92 5.22
C ASN A 68 0.13 -11.21 5.92
N GLN A 69 -0.31 -11.49 7.14
CA GLN A 69 -0.01 -12.77 7.82
C GLN A 69 -0.53 -13.98 7.04
N ALA A 70 -1.74 -13.92 6.50
CA ALA A 70 -2.28 -14.97 5.65
C ALA A 70 -1.46 -15.17 4.37
N MET A 71 -1.00 -14.08 3.75
CA MET A 71 -0.11 -14.11 2.59
C MET A 71 1.25 -14.74 2.92
N ILE A 72 1.84 -14.44 4.08
CA ILE A 72 3.06 -15.13 4.54
C ILE A 72 2.82 -16.63 4.63
N SER A 73 1.76 -17.06 5.33
CA SER A 73 1.47 -18.49 5.49
C SER A 73 1.22 -19.20 4.15
N SER A 74 0.58 -18.54 3.18
CA SER A 74 0.41 -19.09 1.83
C SER A 74 1.75 -19.21 1.10
N THR A 75 2.58 -18.17 1.17
CA THR A 75 3.90 -18.12 0.52
C THR A 75 4.85 -19.18 1.12
N GLU A 76 4.82 -19.40 2.43
CA GLU A 76 5.57 -20.48 3.09
C GLU A 76 5.17 -21.87 2.57
N LYS A 77 3.87 -22.10 2.35
CA LYS A 77 3.38 -23.36 1.77
C LYS A 77 3.87 -23.55 0.33
N GLU A 78 3.83 -22.49 -0.49
CA GLU A 78 4.36 -22.53 -1.86
C GLU A 78 5.86 -22.82 -1.87
N ILE A 79 6.65 -22.15 -1.03
CA ILE A 79 8.09 -22.36 -0.88
C ILE A 79 8.37 -23.82 -0.52
N ASN A 80 7.63 -24.38 0.43
CA ASN A 80 7.79 -25.78 0.83
C ASN A 80 7.42 -26.76 -0.28
N SER A 81 6.37 -26.47 -1.05
CA SER A 81 5.97 -27.28 -2.20
C SER A 81 7.04 -27.27 -3.30
N LYS A 82 7.50 -26.07 -3.69
CA LYS A 82 8.56 -25.91 -4.70
C LYS A 82 9.88 -26.54 -4.25
N LYS A 83 10.24 -26.44 -2.97
CA LYS A 83 11.43 -27.10 -2.41
C LYS A 83 11.36 -28.63 -2.56
N LYS A 84 10.18 -29.24 -2.39
CA LYS A 84 9.98 -30.67 -2.64
C LYS A 84 10.13 -31.00 -4.12
N GLN A 85 9.58 -30.17 -5.02
CA GLN A 85 9.74 -30.33 -6.47
C GLN A 85 11.20 -30.24 -6.91
N VAL A 86 11.96 -29.27 -6.40
CA VAL A 86 13.40 -29.16 -6.66
C VAL A 86 14.13 -30.43 -6.22
N LYS A 87 13.86 -30.91 -5.01
CA LYS A 87 14.48 -32.15 -4.52
C LYS A 87 14.17 -33.35 -5.42
N GLN A 88 12.94 -33.45 -5.92
CA GLN A 88 12.57 -34.51 -6.87
C GLN A 88 13.31 -34.35 -8.20
N LEU A 89 13.38 -33.14 -8.76
CA LEU A 89 14.11 -32.87 -9.99
C LEU A 89 15.61 -33.14 -9.86
N GLU A 90 16.22 -32.83 -8.72
CA GLU A 90 17.62 -33.15 -8.43
C GLU A 90 17.86 -34.67 -8.43
N THR A 91 16.95 -35.46 -7.85
CA THR A 91 17.02 -36.94 -7.94
C THR A 91 16.91 -37.42 -9.38
N GLU A 92 15.94 -36.91 -10.13
CA GLU A 92 15.75 -37.28 -11.54
C GLU A 92 16.94 -36.87 -12.43
N VAL A 93 17.59 -35.75 -12.12
CA VAL A 93 18.83 -35.30 -12.77
C VAL A 93 19.97 -36.27 -12.47
N ALA A 94 20.16 -36.68 -11.21
CA ALA A 94 21.20 -37.63 -10.84
C ALA A 94 21.01 -39.01 -11.50
N GLU A 95 19.78 -39.51 -11.57
CA GLU A 95 19.45 -40.76 -12.28
C GLU A 95 19.72 -40.65 -13.78
N LEU A 96 19.41 -39.49 -14.37
CA LEU A 96 19.63 -39.21 -15.78
C LEU A 96 21.13 -39.10 -16.11
N GLU A 97 21.91 -38.42 -15.28
CA GLU A 97 23.38 -38.33 -15.39
C GLU A 97 24.01 -39.72 -15.35
N LYS A 98 23.58 -40.56 -14.41
CA LYS A 98 24.06 -41.95 -14.33
C LYS A 98 23.73 -42.74 -15.61
N ARG A 99 22.51 -42.62 -16.12
CA ARG A 99 22.10 -43.29 -17.37
C ARG A 99 22.91 -42.83 -18.58
N ILE A 100 23.20 -41.53 -18.65
CA ILE A 100 24.04 -40.95 -19.71
C ILE A 100 25.48 -41.48 -19.61
N GLU A 101 26.04 -41.54 -18.40
CA GLU A 101 27.38 -42.08 -18.16
C GLU A 101 27.48 -43.55 -18.58
N GLU A 102 26.54 -44.39 -18.15
CA GLU A 102 26.46 -45.80 -18.54
C GLU A 102 26.36 -45.97 -20.06
N ARG A 103 25.54 -45.14 -20.74
CA ARG A 103 25.39 -45.20 -22.20
C ARG A 103 26.65 -44.69 -22.93
N ASN A 104 27.28 -43.64 -22.43
CA ASN A 104 28.51 -43.10 -23.01
C ASN A 104 29.66 -44.08 -22.94
N GLU A 105 29.78 -44.88 -21.88
CA GLU A 105 30.79 -45.92 -21.79
C GLU A 105 30.56 -47.04 -22.82
N ILE A 106 29.30 -47.43 -23.07
CA ILE A 106 28.95 -48.38 -24.14
C ILE A 106 29.34 -47.82 -25.52
N LEU A 107 28.98 -46.56 -25.79
CA LEU A 107 29.29 -45.91 -27.07
C LEU A 107 30.80 -45.76 -27.27
N LYS A 108 31.55 -45.43 -26.21
CA LYS A 108 33.00 -45.35 -26.22
C LYS A 108 33.63 -46.72 -26.49
N GLN A 109 33.18 -47.79 -25.85
CA GLN A 109 33.68 -49.14 -26.12
C GLN A 109 33.44 -49.53 -27.59
N ARG A 110 32.26 -49.23 -28.13
CA ARG A 110 31.93 -49.47 -29.56
C ARG A 110 32.83 -48.67 -30.50
N ALA A 111 33.08 -47.40 -30.19
CA ALA A 111 33.96 -46.53 -30.98
C ALA A 111 35.42 -47.04 -30.96
N VAL A 112 35.91 -47.51 -29.81
CA VAL A 112 37.24 -48.13 -29.69
C VAL A 112 37.35 -49.39 -30.52
N THR A 113 36.36 -50.29 -30.47
CA THR A 113 36.35 -51.51 -31.29
C THR A 113 36.37 -51.19 -32.79
N TYR A 114 35.59 -50.19 -33.20
CA TYR A 114 35.56 -49.71 -34.59
C TYR A 114 36.92 -49.15 -35.03
N GLN A 115 37.60 -48.40 -34.16
CA GLN A 115 38.93 -47.84 -34.44
C GLN A 115 40.03 -48.93 -34.46
N GLN A 116 40.02 -49.86 -33.50
CA GLN A 116 41.01 -50.94 -33.40
C GLN A 116 40.95 -51.93 -34.56
N THR A 117 39.77 -52.09 -35.15
CA THR A 117 39.58 -52.89 -36.37
C THR A 117 39.91 -52.09 -37.65
N ASN A 118 40.50 -50.90 -37.53
CA ASN A 118 40.84 -49.99 -38.64
C ASN A 118 39.65 -49.59 -39.53
N GLY A 119 38.41 -49.81 -39.06
CA GLY A 119 37.21 -49.76 -39.90
C GLY A 119 37.07 -50.92 -40.90
N ASP A 120 38.04 -51.84 -40.96
CA ASP A 120 38.14 -52.94 -41.93
C ASP A 120 37.30 -54.16 -41.54
N ALA A 121 36.97 -54.36 -40.25
CA ALA A 121 35.86 -55.21 -39.81
C ALA A 121 34.50 -54.55 -40.12
N SER A 122 34.38 -54.06 -41.34
CA SER A 122 33.19 -53.46 -41.88
C SER A 122 32.10 -54.51 -41.85
N TYR A 123 30.88 -54.08 -41.53
CA TYR A 123 29.70 -54.92 -41.73
C TYR A 123 29.69 -55.57 -43.12
N LEU A 124 30.32 -54.93 -44.13
CA LEU A 124 30.58 -55.49 -45.45
C LEU A 124 31.49 -56.74 -45.44
N GLU A 125 32.56 -56.79 -44.66
CA GLU A 125 33.43 -57.98 -44.55
C GLU A 125 32.67 -59.14 -43.90
N VAL A 126 31.90 -58.87 -42.84
CA VAL A 126 31.06 -59.88 -42.18
C VAL A 126 30.02 -60.46 -43.14
N LEU A 127 29.45 -59.62 -43.99
CA LEU A 127 28.47 -60.00 -45.01
C LEU A 127 29.11 -60.72 -46.20
N LEU A 128 30.26 -60.26 -46.70
CA LEU A 128 30.97 -60.84 -47.85
C LEU A 128 31.71 -62.14 -47.49
N GLY A 129 32.00 -62.38 -46.22
CA GLY A 129 32.54 -63.63 -45.69
C GLY A 129 31.51 -64.75 -45.48
N SER A 130 30.28 -64.60 -45.99
CA SER A 130 29.24 -65.64 -45.87
C SER A 130 29.57 -66.89 -46.70
N SER A 131 29.32 -68.09 -46.17
CA SER A 131 29.61 -69.37 -46.86
C SER A 131 28.49 -69.85 -47.80
N SER A 132 27.29 -69.26 -47.70
CA SER A 132 26.15 -69.58 -48.56
C SER A 132 25.15 -68.41 -48.61
N PHE A 133 24.20 -68.46 -49.56
CA PHE A 133 23.13 -67.45 -49.62
C PHE A 133 22.24 -67.43 -48.37
N GLY A 134 22.00 -68.57 -47.71
CA GLY A 134 21.26 -68.62 -46.44
C GLY A 134 22.02 -67.91 -45.30
N ASP A 135 23.31 -68.22 -45.15
CA ASP A 135 24.22 -67.57 -44.17
C ASP A 135 24.32 -66.06 -44.40
N PHE A 136 24.35 -65.63 -45.67
CA PHE A 136 24.31 -64.22 -46.03
C PHE A 136 23.05 -63.52 -45.48
N ILE A 137 21.86 -64.08 -45.70
CA ILE A 137 20.58 -63.49 -45.25
C ILE A 137 20.50 -63.41 -43.72
N GLU A 138 20.96 -64.43 -43.01
CA GLU A 138 21.02 -64.41 -41.54
C GLU A 138 21.95 -63.31 -41.03
N ARG A 139 23.14 -63.16 -41.63
CA ARG A 139 24.08 -62.10 -41.29
C ARG A 139 23.54 -60.71 -41.62
N VAL A 140 22.84 -60.52 -42.74
CA VAL A 140 22.14 -59.25 -43.06
C VAL A 140 21.13 -58.90 -41.97
N GLY A 141 20.35 -59.87 -41.50
CA GLY A 141 19.39 -59.68 -40.41
C GLY A 141 20.05 -59.28 -39.09
N ALA A 142 21.13 -59.98 -38.72
CA ALA A 142 21.91 -59.70 -37.50
C ALA A 142 22.57 -58.31 -37.55
N VAL A 143 23.23 -57.97 -38.65
CA VAL A 143 23.87 -56.66 -38.87
C VAL A 143 22.84 -55.53 -38.83
N SER A 144 21.71 -55.68 -39.51
CA SER A 144 20.61 -54.70 -39.46
C SER A 144 20.11 -54.48 -38.02
N THR A 145 20.02 -55.56 -37.23
CA THR A 145 19.59 -55.48 -35.83
C THR A 145 20.59 -54.69 -34.98
N ILE A 146 21.89 -54.94 -35.15
CA ILE A 146 22.96 -54.20 -34.46
C ILE A 146 22.93 -52.72 -34.85
N VAL A 147 22.89 -52.40 -36.15
CA VAL A 147 22.86 -51.01 -36.64
C VAL A 147 21.63 -50.26 -36.13
N LYS A 148 20.46 -50.91 -36.06
CA LYS A 148 19.24 -50.32 -35.47
C LYS A 148 19.42 -50.04 -33.98
N ALA A 149 20.00 -50.98 -33.22
CA ALA A 149 20.28 -50.79 -31.81
C ALA A 149 21.26 -49.61 -31.58
N ASP A 150 22.26 -49.46 -32.44
CA ASP A 150 23.28 -48.42 -32.31
C ASP A 150 22.72 -47.04 -32.62
N ARG A 151 21.92 -46.93 -33.70
CA ARG A 151 21.17 -45.71 -33.99
C ARG A 151 20.24 -45.34 -32.83
N LYS A 152 19.55 -46.33 -32.25
CA LYS A 152 18.68 -46.12 -31.09
C LYS A 152 19.46 -45.63 -29.88
N LEU A 153 20.62 -46.22 -29.58
CA LEU A 153 21.49 -45.76 -28.48
C LEU A 153 21.96 -44.32 -28.69
N MET A 154 22.38 -43.95 -29.89
CA MET A 154 22.79 -42.57 -30.20
C MET A 154 21.62 -41.59 -30.07
N GLN A 155 20.43 -41.97 -30.55
CA GLN A 155 19.22 -41.16 -30.42
C GLN A 155 18.83 -40.97 -28.94
N GLU A 156 18.76 -42.05 -28.17
CA GLU A 156 18.45 -41.97 -26.74
C GLU A 156 19.51 -41.20 -25.95
N ALA A 157 20.79 -41.27 -26.34
CA ALA A 157 21.85 -40.46 -25.74
C ALA A 157 21.60 -38.96 -25.96
N GLN A 158 21.24 -38.57 -27.18
CA GLN A 158 20.91 -37.20 -27.52
C GLN A 158 19.67 -36.72 -26.74
N GLU A 159 18.59 -37.51 -26.76
CA GLU A 159 17.34 -37.20 -26.04
C GLU A 159 17.57 -37.03 -24.53
N ASP A 160 18.39 -37.90 -23.93
CA ASP A 160 18.74 -37.81 -22.52
C ASP A 160 19.59 -36.58 -22.20
N GLN A 161 20.53 -36.22 -23.07
CA GLN A 161 21.34 -35.02 -22.90
C GLN A 161 20.48 -33.74 -23.00
N GLU A 162 19.58 -33.66 -23.97
CA GLU A 162 18.62 -32.55 -24.08
C GLU A 162 17.68 -32.48 -22.86
N ALA A 163 17.22 -33.63 -22.37
CA ALA A 163 16.40 -33.69 -21.16
C ALA A 163 17.18 -33.24 -19.91
N LEU A 164 18.46 -33.57 -19.81
CA LEU A 164 19.34 -33.19 -18.71
C LEU A 164 19.52 -31.68 -18.67
N GLU A 165 19.82 -31.06 -19.81
CA GLU A 165 19.98 -29.61 -19.91
C GLU A 165 18.69 -28.88 -19.50
N LYS A 166 17.53 -29.29 -20.03
CA LYS A 166 16.23 -28.72 -19.67
C LYS A 166 15.91 -28.85 -18.18
N LYS A 167 16.19 -30.02 -17.58
CA LYS A 167 15.95 -30.24 -16.14
C LYS A 167 16.89 -29.41 -15.28
N LYS A 168 18.18 -29.34 -15.62
CA LYS A 168 19.16 -28.48 -14.94
C LYS A 168 18.74 -27.01 -15.00
N GLU A 169 18.34 -26.53 -16.18
CA GLU A 169 17.81 -25.17 -16.34
C GLU A 169 16.58 -24.92 -15.47
N THR A 170 15.63 -25.88 -15.45
CA THR A 170 14.43 -25.80 -14.61
C THR A 170 14.77 -25.73 -13.12
N VAL A 171 15.73 -26.53 -12.65
CA VAL A 171 16.22 -26.50 -11.26
C VAL A 171 16.82 -25.13 -10.95
N THR A 172 17.72 -24.63 -11.80
CA THR A 172 18.35 -23.31 -11.60
C THR A 172 17.31 -22.19 -11.54
N ASN A 173 16.36 -22.16 -12.49
CA ASN A 173 15.30 -21.15 -12.53
C ASN A 173 14.38 -21.23 -11.30
N THR A 174 14.04 -22.46 -10.87
CA THR A 174 13.19 -22.66 -9.68
C THR A 174 13.90 -22.26 -8.39
N LEU A 175 15.21 -22.54 -8.27
CA LEU A 175 16.03 -22.11 -7.15
C LEU A 175 16.16 -20.57 -7.07
N ALA A 176 16.30 -19.91 -8.22
CA ALA A 176 16.31 -18.45 -8.30
C ALA A 176 14.97 -17.86 -7.81
N ASP A 177 13.83 -18.35 -8.31
CA ASP A 177 12.49 -17.93 -7.87
C ASP A 177 12.25 -18.20 -6.37
N LEU A 178 12.72 -19.35 -5.87
CA LEU A 178 12.65 -19.67 -4.43
C LEU A 178 13.44 -18.68 -3.57
N ASN A 179 14.63 -18.29 -4.03
CA ASN A 179 15.44 -17.32 -3.33
C ASN A 179 14.76 -15.94 -3.30
N ASP A 180 14.22 -15.50 -4.44
CA ASP A 180 13.48 -14.24 -4.54
C ASP A 180 12.25 -14.22 -3.62
N LYS A 181 11.44 -15.29 -3.64
CA LYS A 181 10.28 -15.45 -2.74
C LYS A 181 10.69 -15.42 -1.28
N LYS A 182 11.82 -16.04 -0.91
CA LYS A 182 12.33 -16.02 0.47
C LYS A 182 12.75 -14.62 0.90
N THR A 183 13.41 -13.87 0.03
CA THR A 183 13.78 -12.47 0.29
C THR A 183 12.54 -11.59 0.45
N GLU A 184 11.51 -11.79 -0.38
CA GLU A 184 10.23 -11.07 -0.25
C GLU A 184 9.49 -11.42 1.04
N LEU A 185 9.52 -12.68 1.45
CA LEU A 185 8.93 -13.13 2.70
C LEU A 185 9.60 -12.47 3.92
N VAL A 186 10.94 -12.39 3.93
CA VAL A 186 11.68 -11.68 4.99
C VAL A 186 11.30 -10.20 5.02
N GLY A 187 11.16 -9.57 3.85
CA GLY A 187 10.66 -8.20 3.73
C GLY A 187 9.26 -8.06 4.34
N MET A 188 8.33 -8.95 3.97
CA MET A 188 6.96 -8.94 4.48
C MET A 188 6.90 -9.11 6.00
N GLN A 189 7.76 -9.96 6.58
CA GLN A 189 7.85 -10.13 8.03
C GLN A 189 8.33 -8.85 8.73
N ALA A 190 9.38 -8.21 8.21
CA ALA A 190 9.88 -6.94 8.75
C ALA A 190 8.81 -5.83 8.67
N ASP A 191 8.09 -5.78 7.55
CA ASP A 191 7.03 -4.81 7.31
C ASP A 191 5.84 -4.98 8.26
N ILE A 192 5.44 -6.22 8.56
CA ILE A 192 4.38 -6.50 9.53
C ILE A 192 4.77 -6.04 10.94
N LEU A 193 6.02 -6.26 11.36
CA LEU A 193 6.49 -5.80 12.67
C LEU A 193 6.38 -4.28 12.79
N GLU A 194 6.75 -3.55 11.73
CA GLU A 194 6.62 -2.10 11.70
C GLU A 194 5.15 -1.65 11.73
N GLN A 195 4.27 -2.30 10.96
CA GLN A 195 2.82 -2.03 11.00
C GLN A 195 2.23 -2.27 12.39
N GLN A 196 2.64 -3.33 13.08
CA GLN A 196 2.21 -3.63 14.45
C GLN A 196 2.65 -2.54 15.43
N LYS A 197 3.92 -2.11 15.36
CA LYS A 197 4.45 -1.04 16.22
C LYS A 197 3.70 0.28 16.03
N GLN A 198 3.38 0.62 14.78
CA GLN A 198 2.62 1.83 14.48
C GLN A 198 1.18 1.75 14.97
N ASN A 199 0.57 0.58 14.84
CA ASN A 199 -0.76 0.35 15.36
C ASN A 199 -0.82 0.52 16.88
N GLU A 200 0.18 0.03 17.62
CA GLU A 200 0.30 0.28 19.06
C GLU A 200 0.48 1.77 19.39
N THR A 201 1.24 2.49 18.56
CA THR A 201 1.39 3.95 18.70
C THR A 201 0.07 4.69 18.47
N LEU A 202 -0.69 4.31 17.42
CA LEU A 202 -2.00 4.87 17.13
C LEU A 202 -3.01 4.59 18.26
N LYS A 203 -2.98 3.39 18.84
CA LYS A 203 -3.81 3.03 20.01
C LYS A 203 -3.45 3.86 21.24
N ALA A 204 -2.16 4.13 21.47
CA ALA A 204 -1.72 5.03 22.54
C ALA A 204 -2.22 6.46 22.31
N THR A 205 -2.04 7.02 21.11
CA THR A 205 -2.56 8.35 20.75
C THR A 205 -4.08 8.43 20.89
N LEU A 206 -4.80 7.37 20.50
CA LEU A 206 -6.25 7.30 20.67
C LEU A 206 -6.64 7.36 22.14
N LYS A 207 -5.95 6.60 23.01
CA LYS A 207 -6.18 6.63 24.46
C LYS A 207 -5.94 8.02 25.05
N ASP A 208 -4.88 8.69 24.62
CA ASP A 208 -4.57 10.05 25.07
C ASP A 208 -5.65 11.04 24.62
N LYS A 209 -6.13 10.92 23.37
CA LYS A 209 -7.23 11.74 22.83
C LYS A 209 -8.57 11.48 23.50
N GLU A 210 -8.87 10.23 23.86
CA GLU A 210 -10.06 9.88 24.65
C GLU A 210 -9.99 10.46 26.06
N ALA A 211 -8.81 10.43 26.70
CA ALA A 211 -8.61 11.04 28.02
C ALA A 211 -8.74 12.56 27.96
N GLU A 212 -8.18 13.20 26.93
CA GLU A 212 -8.32 14.62 26.68
C GLU A 212 -9.78 15.02 26.44
N SER A 213 -10.51 14.27 25.59
CA SER A 213 -11.94 14.50 25.35
C SER A 213 -12.76 14.42 26.64
N LYS A 214 -12.47 13.46 27.52
CA LYS A 214 -13.12 13.36 28.84
C LYS A 214 -12.82 14.56 29.74
N ARG A 215 -11.58 15.06 29.73
CA ARG A 215 -11.19 16.25 30.50
C ARG A 215 -11.92 17.49 30.01
N GLN A 216 -11.95 17.70 28.69
CA GLN A 216 -12.68 18.81 28.07
C GLN A 216 -14.18 18.75 28.35
N LEU A 217 -14.76 17.54 28.37
CA LEU A 217 -16.17 17.37 28.73
C LEU A 217 -16.44 17.74 30.20
N ALA A 218 -15.61 17.26 31.13
CA ALA A 218 -15.75 17.59 32.55
C ALA A 218 -15.54 19.10 32.82
N GLU A 219 -14.62 19.73 32.09
CA GLU A 219 -14.39 21.18 32.18
C GLU A 219 -15.58 21.97 31.62
N ALA A 220 -16.13 21.58 30.47
CA ALA A 220 -17.32 22.19 29.90
C ALA A 220 -18.55 22.04 30.81
N GLU A 221 -18.74 20.86 31.43
CA GLU A 221 -19.79 20.65 32.44
C GLU A 221 -19.60 21.54 33.67
N ALA A 222 -18.37 21.68 34.18
CA ALA A 222 -18.07 22.55 35.32
C ALA A 222 -18.33 24.03 34.99
N GLN A 223 -17.94 24.49 33.80
CA GLN A 223 -18.22 25.86 33.34
C GLN A 223 -19.73 26.10 33.17
N ASN A 224 -20.49 25.10 32.72
CA ASN A 224 -21.93 25.21 32.61
C ASN A 224 -22.63 25.25 33.99
N ILE A 225 -22.15 24.46 34.95
CA ILE A 225 -22.66 24.52 36.34
C ILE A 225 -22.37 25.89 36.96
N ASP A 226 -21.20 26.48 36.73
CA ASP A 226 -20.87 27.84 37.21
C ASP A 226 -21.85 28.90 36.64
N ILE A 227 -22.19 28.79 35.36
CA ILE A 227 -23.19 29.67 34.70
C ILE A 227 -24.57 29.48 35.34
N VAL A 228 -25.05 28.25 35.47
CA VAL A 228 -26.39 27.96 36.03
C VAL A 228 -26.50 28.37 37.50
N VAL A 229 -25.45 28.15 38.30
CA VAL A 229 -25.44 28.55 39.71
C VAL A 229 -25.46 30.07 39.84
N GLN A 230 -24.70 30.80 39.02
CA GLN A 230 -24.76 32.26 38.99
C GLN A 230 -26.15 32.77 38.59
N GLU A 231 -26.74 32.20 37.54
CA GLU A 231 -28.06 32.59 37.03
C GLU A 231 -29.16 32.40 38.11
N VAL A 232 -29.17 31.24 38.80
CA VAL A 232 -30.12 30.96 39.89
C VAL A 232 -29.87 31.86 41.10
N THR A 233 -28.61 32.19 41.42
CA THR A 233 -28.31 33.11 42.52
C THR A 233 -28.71 34.54 42.20
N GLU A 234 -28.48 35.04 40.99
CA GLU A 234 -28.90 36.39 40.58
C GLU A 234 -30.43 36.52 40.47
N GLU A 235 -31.14 35.49 39.98
CA GLU A 235 -32.60 35.44 40.03
C GLU A 235 -33.13 35.45 41.47
N ALA A 236 -32.53 34.69 42.39
CA ALA A 236 -32.94 34.68 43.79
C ALA A 236 -32.68 36.02 44.49
N VAL A 237 -31.58 36.71 44.16
CA VAL A 237 -31.25 38.03 44.72
C VAL A 237 -32.19 39.11 44.17
N ASN A 238 -32.54 39.05 42.88
CA ASN A 238 -33.50 39.97 42.26
C ASN A 238 -34.95 39.72 42.73
N ALA A 239 -35.37 38.46 42.92
CA ALA A 239 -36.68 38.14 43.50
C ALA A 239 -36.81 38.61 44.96
N ALA A 240 -35.72 38.55 45.74
CA ALA A 240 -35.65 39.10 47.09
C ALA A 240 -35.66 40.65 47.09
N ALA A 241 -35.04 41.29 46.10
CA ALA A 241 -35.09 42.74 45.93
C ALA A 241 -36.50 43.24 45.53
N VAL A 242 -37.21 42.55 44.64
CA VAL A 242 -38.59 42.92 44.25
C VAL A 242 -39.56 42.76 45.44
N THR A 243 -39.34 41.78 46.32
CA THR A 243 -40.17 41.57 47.52
C THR A 243 -39.92 42.62 48.61
N THR A 244 -38.71 43.19 48.68
CA THR A 244 -38.36 44.24 49.67
C THR A 244 -38.76 45.64 49.21
N VAL A 245 -38.85 45.91 47.90
CA VAL A 245 -39.33 47.19 47.37
C VAL A 245 -40.87 47.28 47.36
N ALA A 246 -41.59 46.15 47.29
CA ALA A 246 -43.05 46.11 47.38
C ALA A 246 -43.62 46.42 48.78
N ASN A 247 -42.82 46.33 49.84
CA ASN A 247 -43.27 46.56 51.22
C ASN A 247 -42.85 47.93 51.81
N ALA A 248 -42.25 48.80 50.99
CA ALA A 248 -41.73 50.11 51.43
C ALA A 248 -42.32 51.32 50.68
N SER A 249 -43.42 51.16 49.93
CA SER A 249 -44.06 52.29 49.24
C SER A 249 -45.57 52.27 49.35
N SER A 250 -46.06 52.57 50.55
CA SER A 250 -47.38 53.17 50.75
C SER A 250 -47.23 54.27 51.79
N THR A 251 -46.91 55.49 51.35
CA THR A 251 -47.32 56.79 51.92
C THR A 251 -46.62 57.92 51.17
N SER A 252 -47.41 58.96 50.82
CA SER A 252 -47.05 60.33 50.41
C SER A 252 -47.20 60.67 48.93
N SER A 253 -48.20 61.51 48.70
CA SER A 253 -48.61 62.15 47.47
C SER A 253 -47.70 63.31 47.04
N GLU A 254 -47.83 63.64 45.75
CA GLU A 254 -48.05 64.98 45.19
C GLU A 254 -46.92 65.71 44.41
N THR A 255 -47.37 66.20 43.24
CA THR A 255 -47.03 67.42 42.48
C THR A 255 -45.90 67.47 41.40
N THR A 256 -46.39 67.63 40.16
CA THR A 256 -46.02 68.57 39.07
C THR A 256 -44.87 68.33 38.06
N LYS A 257 -45.33 68.08 36.81
CA LYS A 257 -45.11 68.79 35.52
C LYS A 257 -43.76 68.75 34.76
N LYS A 258 -43.92 68.41 33.46
CA LYS A 258 -43.19 68.78 32.22
C LYS A 258 -41.76 68.22 32.07
N ASP A 259 -41.31 67.72 30.92
CA ASP A 259 -41.51 68.24 29.55
C ASP A 259 -41.31 67.14 28.48
N GLU A 260 -41.89 67.37 27.30
CA GLU A 260 -41.76 66.60 26.05
C GLU A 260 -40.36 66.87 25.42
N THR A 261 -39.75 66.09 24.51
CA THR A 261 -40.16 65.74 23.14
C THR A 261 -38.97 65.06 22.42
N LYS A 262 -39.27 64.13 21.48
CA LYS A 262 -38.68 63.89 20.12
C LYS A 262 -37.15 63.70 19.96
N LYS A 263 -36.60 62.88 19.04
CA LYS A 263 -37.09 62.32 17.77
C LYS A 263 -36.13 61.24 17.26
N GLU A 264 -36.69 60.36 16.44
CA GLU A 264 -36.08 59.40 15.50
C GLU A 264 -34.95 59.99 14.63
N ASN A 265 -33.97 59.17 14.23
CA ASN A 265 -33.90 58.67 12.84
C ASN A 265 -32.80 57.60 12.64
N SER A 266 -33.18 56.50 12.01
CA SER A 266 -32.32 55.67 11.15
C SER A 266 -32.27 56.34 9.74
N PRO A 267 -31.32 56.05 8.81
CA PRO A 267 -31.39 54.77 8.07
C PRO A 267 -30.08 54.23 7.44
N SER A 268 -30.09 52.90 7.22
CA SER A 268 -29.86 52.17 5.96
C SER A 268 -28.59 52.35 5.08
N SER A 269 -28.00 51.18 4.78
CA SER A 269 -27.48 50.65 3.49
C SER A 269 -26.21 51.24 2.87
N SER A 270 -25.23 50.38 2.52
CA SER A 270 -25.19 49.64 1.24
C SER A 270 -23.82 49.01 0.94
N SER A 271 -23.87 48.00 0.08
CA SER A 271 -22.84 47.14 -0.51
C SER A 271 -21.60 47.79 -1.15
N SER A 272 -20.50 47.04 -1.29
CA SER A 272 -19.92 46.73 -2.61
C SER A 272 -18.69 45.81 -2.58
N SER A 273 -18.63 45.00 -3.64
CA SER A 273 -17.62 44.07 -4.13
C SER A 273 -16.36 44.72 -4.74
N SER A 274 -15.25 43.98 -4.84
CA SER A 274 -14.40 43.99 -6.06
C SER A 274 -13.27 42.95 -6.09
N LYS A 275 -13.09 42.35 -7.28
CA LYS A 275 -11.94 41.62 -7.84
C LYS A 275 -11.79 42.12 -9.30
N PRO A 276 -10.59 42.30 -9.88
CA PRO A 276 -10.01 41.37 -10.88
C PRO A 276 -8.44 41.35 -10.77
N SER A 277 -7.60 40.62 -11.52
CA SER A 277 -7.55 40.32 -12.95
C SER A 277 -6.52 39.23 -13.28
N SER A 278 -6.53 38.81 -14.54
CA SER A 278 -5.79 37.73 -15.20
C SER A 278 -4.71 38.25 -16.17
N SER A 279 -3.63 37.49 -16.37
CA SER A 279 -2.76 37.65 -17.56
C SER A 279 -2.18 36.31 -18.03
N LYS A 280 -2.32 36.05 -19.34
CA LYS A 280 -1.77 34.93 -20.12
C LYS A 280 -0.89 35.51 -21.25
N PRO A 281 0.20 34.81 -21.62
CA PRO A 281 0.47 34.50 -23.04
C PRO A 281 0.98 33.03 -23.15
N SER A 282 1.24 32.36 -24.26
CA SER A 282 0.94 32.39 -25.70
C SER A 282 1.43 31.02 -26.21
N SER A 283 0.79 30.46 -27.22
CA SER A 283 1.04 29.12 -27.78
C SER A 283 2.21 29.05 -28.77
N SER A 284 3.02 27.99 -28.72
CA SER A 284 3.50 27.30 -29.95
C SER A 284 4.05 25.89 -29.67
N SER A 285 3.70 24.97 -30.59
CA SER A 285 4.29 23.66 -30.90
C SER A 285 4.57 22.63 -29.80
N SER A 286 3.63 21.69 -29.60
CA SER A 286 3.92 20.26 -29.31
C SER A 286 2.64 19.44 -29.11
N SER A 287 2.02 18.97 -30.19
CA SER A 287 0.82 18.12 -30.08
C SER A 287 1.10 16.71 -29.54
N SER A 288 2.35 16.21 -29.61
CA SER A 288 2.75 14.91 -29.05
C SER A 288 3.20 14.97 -27.58
N SER A 289 3.89 16.03 -27.14
CA SER A 289 4.33 16.18 -25.74
C SER A 289 3.17 16.59 -24.81
N THR A 290 2.11 17.21 -25.36
CA THR A 290 0.94 17.60 -24.58
C THR A 290 0.10 16.38 -24.18
N SER A 291 0.04 15.36 -25.04
CA SER A 291 -0.69 14.12 -24.75
C SER A 291 0.04 13.27 -23.69
N SER A 292 1.35 13.08 -23.84
CA SER A 292 2.17 12.36 -22.84
C SER A 292 2.22 13.11 -21.50
N SER A 293 2.32 14.44 -21.52
CA SER A 293 2.23 15.27 -20.30
C SER A 293 0.88 15.10 -19.58
N LYS A 294 -0.25 15.08 -20.31
CA LYS A 294 -1.58 14.83 -19.72
C LYS A 294 -1.71 13.40 -19.16
N SER A 295 -1.16 12.40 -19.84
CA SER A 295 -1.15 11.02 -19.35
C SER A 295 -0.36 10.88 -18.05
N ILE A 296 0.84 11.47 -17.99
CA ILE A 296 1.68 11.45 -16.78
C ILE A 296 1.04 12.23 -15.62
N GLN A 297 0.38 13.35 -15.91
CA GLN A 297 -0.39 14.07 -14.90
C GLN A 297 -1.48 13.18 -14.30
N LYS A 298 -2.19 12.37 -15.10
CA LYS A 298 -3.17 11.40 -14.59
C LYS A 298 -2.53 10.33 -13.71
N VAL A 299 -1.35 9.82 -14.08
CA VAL A 299 -0.60 8.85 -13.26
C VAL A 299 -0.37 9.40 -11.86
N VAL A 300 0.13 10.63 -11.77
CA VAL A 300 0.45 11.26 -10.49
C VAL A 300 -0.81 11.67 -9.73
N SER A 301 -1.76 12.34 -10.39
CA SER A 301 -2.96 12.88 -9.74
C SER A 301 -3.88 11.78 -9.19
N ALA A 302 -3.94 10.62 -9.85
CA ALA A 302 -4.79 9.53 -9.44
C ALA A 302 -4.45 9.00 -8.04
N GLY A 303 -3.17 9.04 -7.65
CA GLY A 303 -2.72 8.56 -6.35
C GLY A 303 -3.17 9.42 -5.16
N TYR A 304 -3.37 10.72 -5.35
CA TYR A 304 -3.64 11.66 -4.25
C TYR A 304 -4.92 11.33 -3.48
N LYS A 305 -5.95 10.77 -4.13
CA LYS A 305 -7.21 10.39 -3.45
C LYS A 305 -7.03 9.30 -2.40
N TYR A 306 -5.94 8.53 -2.47
CA TYR A 306 -5.62 7.46 -1.53
C TYR A 306 -4.77 7.93 -0.35
N ILE A 307 -4.28 9.17 -0.35
CA ILE A 307 -3.56 9.74 0.79
C ILE A 307 -4.51 9.80 1.98
N GLY A 308 -4.12 9.16 3.08
CA GLY A 308 -4.94 9.02 4.29
C GLY A 308 -6.09 7.99 4.18
N ASN A 309 -6.31 7.41 3.00
CA ASN A 309 -7.41 6.47 2.71
C ASN A 309 -6.92 5.13 2.16
N SER A 310 -5.70 4.71 2.53
CA SER A 310 -5.12 3.47 2.02
C SER A 310 -4.21 2.77 3.03
N VAL A 311 -4.03 1.46 2.85
CA VAL A 311 -3.16 0.61 3.68
C VAL A 311 -2.26 -0.23 2.81
N TYR A 312 -1.06 -0.52 3.33
CA TYR A 312 -0.15 -1.42 2.66
C TYR A 312 -0.57 -2.88 2.86
N VAL A 313 -0.88 -3.55 1.76
CA VAL A 313 -1.19 -4.98 1.72
C VAL A 313 -0.33 -5.60 0.63
N PHE A 314 0.49 -6.58 0.99
CA PHE A 314 1.33 -7.28 0.03
C PHE A 314 0.47 -7.96 -1.04
N GLY A 315 0.77 -7.77 -2.32
CA GLY A 315 -0.10 -8.26 -3.39
C GLY A 315 -1.29 -7.33 -3.70
N GLY A 316 -1.52 -6.26 -2.93
CA GLY A 316 -2.62 -5.32 -3.12
C GLY A 316 -2.51 -4.49 -4.41
N GLY A 317 -3.61 -3.84 -4.81
CA GLY A 317 -3.68 -2.99 -6.01
C GLY A 317 -3.85 -3.75 -7.33
N ARG A 318 -3.93 -5.10 -7.28
CA ARG A 318 -4.07 -5.96 -8.46
C ARG A 318 -5.52 -6.25 -8.83
N THR A 319 -6.44 -6.13 -7.87
CA THR A 319 -7.88 -6.36 -8.10
C THR A 319 -8.70 -5.08 -7.93
N ALA A 320 -9.89 -5.04 -8.54
CA ALA A 320 -10.83 -3.94 -8.36
C ALA A 320 -11.24 -3.75 -6.88
N SER A 321 -11.35 -4.86 -6.14
CA SER A 321 -11.66 -4.85 -4.70
C SER A 321 -10.54 -4.18 -3.89
N ASP A 322 -9.28 -4.51 -4.18
CA ASP A 322 -8.13 -3.88 -3.51
C ASP A 322 -8.08 -2.38 -3.77
N ILE A 323 -8.24 -1.99 -5.04
CA ILE A 323 -8.23 -0.59 -5.47
C ILE A 323 -9.37 0.20 -4.79
N ALA A 324 -10.58 -0.36 -4.76
CA ALA A 324 -11.73 0.29 -4.13
C ALA A 324 -11.54 0.47 -2.61
N ALA A 325 -10.92 -0.51 -1.95
CA ALA A 325 -10.65 -0.48 -0.52
C ALA A 325 -9.35 0.27 -0.15
N GLY A 326 -8.62 0.83 -1.13
CA GLY A 326 -7.34 1.51 -0.89
C GLY A 326 -6.24 0.56 -0.39
N ARG A 327 -6.24 -0.69 -0.81
CA ARG A 327 -5.27 -1.72 -0.40
C ARG A 327 -4.23 -1.85 -1.50
N PHE A 328 -2.98 -1.48 -1.21
CA PHE A 328 -1.93 -1.44 -2.22
C PHE A 328 -0.60 -1.93 -1.66
N ASP A 329 0.16 -2.71 -2.42
CA ASP A 329 1.62 -2.73 -2.24
C ASP A 329 2.28 -1.66 -3.14
N CYS A 330 3.60 -1.50 -3.03
CA CYS A 330 4.32 -0.47 -3.76
C CYS A 330 4.21 -0.64 -5.30
N SER A 331 4.46 -1.86 -5.80
CA SER A 331 4.42 -2.16 -7.24
C SER A 331 3.00 -2.18 -7.82
N GLY A 332 2.01 -2.65 -7.05
CA GLY A 332 0.60 -2.63 -7.42
C GLY A 332 0.04 -1.22 -7.47
N PHE A 333 0.43 -0.34 -6.54
CA PHE A 333 0.10 1.09 -6.61
C PHE A 333 0.68 1.73 -7.88
N VAL A 334 1.96 1.51 -8.16
CA VAL A 334 2.62 2.06 -9.36
C VAL A 334 1.95 1.54 -10.62
N SER A 335 1.76 0.22 -10.75
CA SER A 335 1.08 -0.38 -11.91
C SER A 335 -0.33 0.17 -12.10
N TRP A 336 -1.11 0.28 -11.01
CA TRP A 336 -2.44 0.86 -11.05
C TRP A 336 -2.44 2.33 -11.49
N ALA A 337 -1.52 3.14 -10.97
CA ALA A 337 -1.41 4.56 -11.29
C ALA A 337 -1.03 4.77 -12.76
N PHE A 338 -0.05 4.02 -13.26
CA PHE A 338 0.34 4.06 -14.68
C PHE A 338 -0.82 3.68 -15.61
N ARG A 339 -1.66 2.70 -15.23
CA ARG A 339 -2.88 2.38 -15.97
C ARG A 339 -3.87 3.53 -16.07
N GLN A 340 -3.92 4.45 -15.10
CA GLN A 340 -4.78 5.65 -15.19
C GLN A 340 -4.28 6.63 -16.27
N GLY A 341 -2.98 6.62 -16.56
CA GLY A 341 -2.36 7.36 -17.65
C GLY A 341 -2.41 6.66 -19.01
N GLY A 342 -2.95 5.43 -19.07
CA GLY A 342 -2.99 4.62 -20.29
C GLY A 342 -1.75 3.74 -20.50
N TYR A 343 -0.89 3.60 -19.49
CA TYR A 343 0.32 2.78 -19.55
C TYR A 343 0.12 1.40 -18.92
N SER A 344 0.66 0.36 -19.54
CA SER A 344 0.67 -1.00 -18.98
C SER A 344 2.08 -1.33 -18.48
N VAL A 345 2.22 -1.51 -17.17
CA VAL A 345 3.49 -1.86 -16.54
C VAL A 345 3.25 -3.01 -15.53
N PRO A 346 4.23 -3.90 -15.32
CA PRO A 346 4.05 -5.06 -14.45
C PRO A 346 3.82 -4.63 -12.99
N ALA A 347 3.05 -5.41 -12.23
CA ALA A 347 2.84 -5.21 -10.79
C ALA A 347 3.88 -6.00 -9.96
N SER A 348 5.16 -5.90 -10.35
CA SER A 348 6.30 -6.51 -9.64
C SER A 348 7.43 -5.50 -9.61
N THR A 349 7.97 -5.21 -8.42
CA THR A 349 9.06 -4.24 -8.25
C THR A 349 10.28 -4.65 -9.08
N SER A 350 10.61 -5.94 -9.11
CA SER A 350 11.73 -6.49 -9.88
C SER A 350 11.53 -6.29 -11.39
N ALA A 351 10.31 -6.49 -11.90
CA ALA A 351 10.00 -6.30 -13.32
C ALA A 351 9.89 -4.82 -13.71
N LEU A 352 9.50 -3.95 -12.77
CA LEU A 352 9.43 -2.50 -13.00
C LEU A 352 10.80 -1.87 -13.25
N VAL A 353 11.88 -2.45 -12.71
CA VAL A 353 13.27 -2.02 -12.96
C VAL A 353 13.62 -2.01 -14.45
N SER A 354 13.00 -2.88 -15.25
CA SER A 354 13.21 -3.02 -16.69
C SER A 354 12.01 -2.59 -17.55
N ALA A 355 10.95 -2.05 -16.94
CA ALA A 355 9.72 -1.69 -17.64
C ALA A 355 9.82 -0.42 -18.51
N GLY A 356 10.95 0.27 -18.49
CA GLY A 356 11.16 1.53 -19.21
C GLY A 356 12.64 1.85 -19.42
N THR A 357 12.90 3.09 -19.81
CA THR A 357 14.27 3.58 -20.05
C THR A 357 14.88 4.07 -18.74
N LYS A 358 16.10 3.65 -18.42
CA LYS A 358 16.85 4.19 -17.27
C LYS A 358 17.24 5.64 -17.53
N VAL A 359 17.02 6.51 -16.54
CA VAL A 359 17.32 7.95 -16.61
C VAL A 359 18.29 8.30 -15.49
N SER A 360 19.21 9.23 -15.75
CA SER A 360 20.06 9.75 -14.67
C SER A 360 19.23 10.57 -13.68
N TYR A 361 19.59 10.54 -12.39
CA TYR A 361 18.87 11.32 -11.37
C TYR A 361 18.84 12.82 -11.68
N SER A 362 19.89 13.36 -12.32
CA SER A 362 19.94 14.76 -12.79
C SER A 362 18.87 15.11 -13.84
N ASN A 363 18.36 14.11 -14.57
CA ASN A 363 17.36 14.26 -15.63
C ASN A 363 15.98 13.76 -15.22
N ILE A 364 15.75 13.52 -13.92
CA ILE A 364 14.49 13.03 -13.39
C ILE A 364 13.35 14.00 -13.68
N GLN A 365 12.20 13.46 -14.06
CA GLN A 365 10.98 14.19 -14.37
C GLN A 365 9.80 13.63 -13.58
N VAL A 366 8.81 14.48 -13.32
CA VAL A 366 7.54 14.06 -12.71
C VAL A 366 6.96 12.90 -13.52
N GLY A 367 6.54 11.84 -12.83
CA GLY A 367 6.07 10.60 -13.44
C GLY A 367 7.12 9.51 -13.58
N ASP A 368 8.41 9.80 -13.40
CA ASP A 368 9.43 8.76 -13.41
C ASP A 368 9.28 7.84 -12.19
N MET A 369 9.55 6.55 -12.36
CA MET A 369 9.62 5.60 -11.27
C MET A 369 10.97 5.74 -10.55
N VAL A 370 10.93 5.75 -9.22
CA VAL A 370 12.11 5.82 -8.35
C VAL A 370 12.17 4.60 -7.46
N PHE A 371 13.38 4.06 -7.27
CA PHE A 371 13.57 2.80 -6.55
C PHE A 371 14.44 2.97 -5.31
N PHE A 372 14.19 2.13 -4.31
CA PHE A 372 14.88 2.19 -3.02
C PHE A 372 15.36 0.80 -2.57
N ASN A 373 16.56 0.76 -2.00
CA ASN A 373 17.17 -0.39 -1.36
C ASN A 373 16.65 -0.52 0.08
N THR A 374 15.56 -1.28 0.24
CA THR A 374 14.90 -1.52 1.53
C THR A 374 15.26 -2.91 2.07
N TYR A 375 14.33 -3.86 2.06
CA TYR A 375 14.57 -5.26 2.44
C TYR A 375 15.39 -6.03 1.39
N LYS A 376 15.53 -5.47 0.18
CA LYS A 376 16.41 -5.94 -0.90
C LYS A 376 16.83 -4.76 -1.78
N THR A 377 17.79 -5.00 -2.67
CA THR A 377 18.11 -4.07 -3.76
C THR A 377 16.87 -3.79 -4.60
N ASN A 378 16.53 -2.52 -4.80
CA ASN A 378 15.28 -2.10 -5.44
C ASN A 378 14.03 -2.76 -4.82
N GLY A 379 13.99 -2.88 -3.49
CA GLY A 379 12.88 -3.48 -2.75
C GLY A 379 11.62 -2.61 -2.66
N HIS A 380 11.72 -1.31 -2.91
CA HIS A 380 10.57 -0.40 -2.93
C HIS A 380 10.57 0.47 -4.18
N VAL A 381 9.38 0.85 -4.65
CA VAL A 381 9.18 1.71 -5.81
C VAL A 381 8.11 2.76 -5.55
N GLY A 382 8.31 3.95 -6.10
CA GLY A 382 7.32 5.02 -6.12
C GLY A 382 7.41 5.84 -7.41
N ILE A 383 6.56 6.87 -7.51
CA ILE A 383 6.45 7.76 -8.66
C ILE A 383 6.93 9.14 -8.24
N TYR A 384 7.91 9.70 -8.95
CA TYR A 384 8.43 11.02 -8.67
C TYR A 384 7.37 12.09 -8.91
N VAL A 385 7.20 13.00 -7.96
CA VAL A 385 6.21 14.09 -8.02
C VAL A 385 6.84 15.48 -8.02
N GLY A 386 8.16 15.56 -8.18
CA GLY A 386 8.89 16.83 -8.19
C GLY A 386 9.49 17.18 -6.82
N ASN A 387 10.37 18.19 -6.80
CA ASN A 387 10.97 18.76 -5.59
C ASN A 387 11.62 17.73 -4.65
N GLY A 388 12.25 16.67 -5.19
CA GLY A 388 12.85 15.63 -4.37
C GLY A 388 11.82 14.80 -3.60
N LYS A 389 10.59 14.67 -4.10
CA LYS A 389 9.51 13.89 -3.47
C LYS A 389 8.94 12.84 -4.41
N PHE A 390 8.39 11.78 -3.84
CA PHE A 390 7.65 10.74 -4.56
C PHE A 390 6.35 10.40 -3.87
N ILE A 391 5.39 9.88 -4.64
CA ILE A 391 4.19 9.22 -4.15
C ILE A 391 4.34 7.71 -4.31
N GLY A 392 4.01 6.94 -3.28
CA GLY A 392 4.09 5.48 -3.28
C GLY A 392 3.25 4.89 -2.17
N SER A 393 2.97 3.58 -2.23
CA SER A 393 2.35 2.87 -1.10
C SER A 393 3.44 2.41 -0.13
N GLN A 394 3.66 3.17 0.94
CA GLN A 394 4.59 2.82 2.01
C GLN A 394 3.94 1.86 3.01
N ASN A 395 4.75 0.99 3.59
CA ASN A 395 4.34 -0.01 4.58
C ASN A 395 3.57 0.59 5.76
N SER A 396 3.99 1.77 6.18
CA SER A 396 3.48 2.49 7.34
C SER A 396 2.21 3.29 7.08
N THR A 397 2.25 4.08 6.02
CA THR A 397 1.25 5.13 5.74
C THR A 397 0.26 4.74 4.65
N GLY A 398 0.45 3.61 3.97
CA GLY A 398 -0.24 3.35 2.70
C GLY A 398 0.27 4.32 1.63
N VAL A 399 -0.59 4.74 0.72
CA VAL A 399 -0.25 5.76 -0.27
C VAL A 399 0.03 7.10 0.42
N ALA A 400 1.26 7.58 0.35
CA ALA A 400 1.63 8.92 0.80
C ALA A 400 2.74 9.53 -0.06
N VAL A 401 2.87 10.86 0.05
CA VAL A 401 4.01 11.60 -0.50
C VAL A 401 5.13 11.61 0.52
N ALA A 402 6.33 11.22 0.12
CA ALA A 402 7.52 11.20 0.95
C ALA A 402 8.68 11.96 0.28
N ASP A 403 9.55 12.52 1.12
CA ASP A 403 10.74 13.23 0.69
C ASP A 403 11.90 12.24 0.50
N MET A 404 12.40 12.09 -0.73
CA MET A 404 13.54 11.20 -1.03
C MET A 404 14.90 11.90 -0.86
N SER A 405 14.91 13.21 -0.61
CA SER A 405 16.13 13.99 -0.47
C SER A 405 16.64 14.08 0.97
N SER A 406 15.85 13.57 1.93
CA SER A 406 16.15 13.58 3.36
C SER A 406 15.79 12.26 4.09
N GLY A 407 16.25 12.12 5.34
CA GLY A 407 15.82 11.06 6.24
C GLY A 407 16.09 9.63 5.75
N TYR A 408 15.14 8.73 6.01
CA TYR A 408 15.20 7.31 5.63
C TYR A 408 15.30 7.13 4.11
N TRP A 409 14.45 7.82 3.34
CA TRP A 409 14.37 7.65 1.89
C TRP A 409 15.60 8.15 1.14
N LYS A 410 16.32 9.16 1.65
CA LYS A 410 17.64 9.53 1.11
C LYS A 410 18.65 8.41 1.25
N LYS A 411 18.69 7.77 2.42
CA LYS A 411 19.64 6.70 2.72
C LYS A 411 19.37 5.44 1.90
N THR A 412 18.10 5.18 1.59
CA THR A 412 17.69 3.99 0.84
C THR A 412 17.52 4.25 -0.65
N PHE A 413 17.58 5.49 -1.14
CA PHE A 413 17.45 5.75 -2.57
C PHE A 413 18.54 5.03 -3.36
N SER A 414 18.14 4.18 -4.30
CA SER A 414 19.05 3.32 -5.06
C SER A 414 19.86 4.07 -6.12
N GLY A 415 19.45 5.31 -6.46
CA GLY A 415 19.93 6.03 -7.63
C GLY A 415 19.26 5.61 -8.95
N LEU A 416 18.46 4.54 -8.95
CA LEU A 416 17.75 4.06 -10.13
C LEU A 416 16.48 4.88 -10.35
N VAL A 417 16.38 5.43 -11.57
CA VAL A 417 15.19 6.12 -12.10
C VAL A 417 14.81 5.46 -13.41
N VAL A 418 13.53 5.12 -13.58
CA VAL A 418 12.99 4.50 -14.81
C VAL A 418 11.86 5.34 -15.36
N ARG A 419 11.94 5.68 -16.65
CA ARG A 419 10.92 6.44 -17.37
C ARG A 419 10.16 5.55 -18.34
N VAL A 420 8.83 5.62 -18.27
CA VAL A 420 7.90 4.98 -19.22
C VAL A 420 7.31 6.07 -20.11
N ARG A 421 7.16 5.82 -21.42
CA ARG A 421 6.69 6.80 -22.41
C ARG A 421 5.61 6.26 -23.30
#